data_AF-A0A359HH56-F1
#
_entry.id   AF-A0A359HH56-F1
#
_cell.length_a   1.000
_cell.length_b   1.000
_cell.length_c   1.000
_cell.angle_alpha   90.00
_cell.angle_beta   90.00
_cell.angle_gamma   90.00
#
_symmetry.space_group_name_H-M   'P 1'
#
loop_
_entity.id
_entity.type
_entity.pdbx_description
1 polymer ?
#
loop_
_entity_poly.entity_id
_entity_poly.type
_entity_poly.pdbx_seq_one_letter_code
_entity_poly.pdbx_strand_id
1 'polypeptide(L)'
;MRGFGFFDPWIFKKNFFRSIILCELFLLGLSISACQSAAAGMPPAVTSTPTATSLQPSSTPLPTGTEAAALPSATPGFMATASPTVPATATHTATPTPRGALTWDQEQRLYETSLTFLADNPEDATLVVRDQIDYLQSEAEDPSLACGPIAAAILRDAGLLPPDTDVHGFWLLDPRLRTSQIVLETYFPKERYAWYQIPTSTIQFDFNAFPLLAGDFLYLYAGNYGGTFEHMIVVTRVDETGRAYTVTNLHTEEGFVIRELMLYDPAQPGVGQFYDWLNRELNSWLGMTGDGGFDLWRPLAPVQDYAVPTGH
;
A
#
# COMPACT_ATOMS: atom_id res chain seq x y z
N MET A 1 -44.89 38.67 -40.37
CA MET A 1 -43.69 38.08 -41.00
C MET A 1 -42.64 38.00 -39.90
N ARG A 2 -42.49 36.85 -39.22
CA ARG A 2 -41.56 35.73 -39.48
C ARG A 2 -40.07 36.12 -39.42
N GLY A 3 -39.32 35.45 -38.54
CA GLY A 3 -37.85 35.37 -38.46
C GLY A 3 -37.37 35.42 -37.01
N PHE A 4 -37.18 34.30 -36.28
CA PHE A 4 -35.92 33.51 -36.18
C PHE A 4 -34.69 34.40 -35.93
N GLY A 5 -33.86 34.27 -34.88
CA GLY A 5 -33.64 33.24 -33.88
C GLY A 5 -32.11 33.19 -33.63
N PHE A 6 -31.65 33.17 -32.38
CA PHE A 6 -30.33 32.65 -32.01
C PHE A 6 -30.41 32.08 -30.59
N PHE A 7 -30.07 30.79 -30.50
CA PHE A 7 -30.09 29.94 -29.31
C PHE A 7 -28.73 30.01 -28.61
N ASP A 8 -28.77 30.03 -27.29
CA ASP A 8 -27.63 30.06 -26.37
C ASP A 8 -27.24 28.62 -25.94
N PRO A 9 -26.01 28.13 -26.18
CA PRO A 9 -25.63 26.76 -25.89
C PRO A 9 -24.87 26.66 -24.56
N TRP A 10 -25.54 26.86 -23.42
CA TRP A 10 -24.91 26.69 -22.10
C TRP A 10 -25.75 25.96 -21.02
N ILE A 11 -26.84 25.27 -21.41
CA ILE A 11 -27.68 24.53 -20.45
C ILE A 11 -28.11 23.20 -21.05
N PHE A 12 -27.20 22.24 -21.23
CA PHE A 12 -27.56 20.83 -21.47
C PHE A 12 -26.38 19.90 -21.16
N LYS A 13 -26.11 19.63 -19.88
CA LYS A 13 -25.29 18.47 -19.46
C LYS A 13 -25.42 18.08 -17.97
N LYS A 14 -26.60 18.25 -17.39
CA LYS A 14 -27.03 17.56 -16.17
C LYS A 14 -28.44 17.04 -16.44
N ASN A 15 -28.68 15.73 -16.24
CA ASN A 15 -29.96 15.00 -16.39
C ASN A 15 -30.06 13.98 -17.55
N PHE A 16 -29.03 13.18 -17.85
CA PHE A 16 -29.14 12.06 -18.81
C PHE A 16 -28.88 10.66 -18.22
N PHE A 17 -29.07 10.45 -16.91
CA PHE A 17 -28.86 9.12 -16.28
C PHE A 17 -29.92 8.73 -15.24
N ARG A 18 -31.19 9.07 -15.48
CA ARG A 18 -32.30 8.67 -14.58
C ARG A 18 -33.50 8.02 -15.25
N SER A 19 -33.37 7.49 -16.47
CA SER A 19 -34.55 7.00 -17.22
C SER A 19 -34.31 5.69 -17.97
N ILE A 20 -33.85 4.64 -17.29
CA ILE A 20 -33.95 3.24 -17.78
C ILE A 20 -34.24 2.29 -16.60
N ILE A 21 -35.28 2.55 -15.80
CA ILE A 21 -35.91 1.52 -14.95
C ILE A 21 -37.39 1.90 -14.87
N LEU A 22 -38.19 1.51 -15.88
CA LEU A 22 -39.66 1.50 -15.85
C LEU A 22 -40.18 0.98 -17.20
N CYS A 23 -39.95 -0.30 -17.47
CA CYS A 23 -40.77 -1.07 -18.42
C CYS A 23 -40.43 -2.54 -18.20
N GLU A 24 -41.35 -3.29 -17.59
CA GLU A 24 -41.57 -4.75 -17.68
C GLU A 24 -42.31 -5.20 -16.40
N LEU A 25 -43.56 -4.75 -16.28
CA LEU A 25 -44.56 -5.34 -15.40
C LEU A 25 -45.79 -5.58 -16.29
N PHE A 26 -46.34 -6.79 -16.16
CA PHE A 26 -47.49 -7.38 -16.87
C PHE A 26 -47.19 -8.13 -18.19
N LEU A 27 -47.15 -9.46 -18.11
CA LEU A 27 -48.29 -10.29 -18.53
C LEU A 27 -48.12 -11.78 -18.12
N LEU A 28 -49.21 -12.32 -17.54
CA LEU A 28 -49.60 -13.74 -17.43
C LEU A 28 -48.82 -14.59 -16.39
N GLY A 29 -49.44 -15.24 -15.39
CA GLY A 29 -50.82 -15.68 -15.24
C GLY A 29 -50.89 -17.22 -15.26
N LEU A 30 -51.15 -17.80 -14.08
CA LEU A 30 -51.68 -19.14 -13.80
C LEU A 30 -50.79 -20.37 -14.03
N SER A 31 -50.47 -21.06 -12.91
CA SER A 31 -50.74 -22.50 -12.73
C SER A 31 -50.61 -22.87 -11.25
N ILE A 32 -51.75 -23.20 -10.65
CA ILE A 32 -51.89 -23.83 -9.33
C ILE A 32 -51.53 -25.30 -9.51
N SER A 33 -50.63 -25.84 -8.69
CA SER A 33 -50.63 -27.26 -8.36
C SER A 33 -50.07 -27.50 -6.97
N ALA A 34 -50.95 -28.02 -6.13
CA ALA A 34 -50.64 -28.58 -4.83
C ALA A 34 -49.81 -29.84 -5.01
N CYS A 35 -48.80 -30.03 -4.15
CA CYS A 35 -48.47 -31.36 -3.67
C CYS A 35 -47.91 -31.26 -2.25
N GLN A 36 -48.65 -31.84 -1.31
CA GLN A 36 -48.22 -32.12 0.05
C GLN A 36 -47.07 -33.13 0.03
N SER A 37 -46.12 -32.97 0.96
CA SER A 37 -45.43 -34.05 1.69
C SER A 37 -44.58 -33.37 2.77
N ALA A 38 -45.01 -33.43 4.03
CA ALA A 38 -44.71 -34.51 4.98
C ALA A 38 -43.42 -34.19 5.77
N ALA A 39 -43.65 -33.97 7.06
CA ALA A 39 -42.66 -33.70 8.08
C ALA A 39 -41.65 -34.85 8.24
N ALA A 40 -40.38 -34.51 8.46
CA ALA A 40 -39.41 -35.39 9.09
C ALA A 40 -38.42 -34.57 9.93
N GLY A 41 -38.61 -34.69 11.25
CA GLY A 41 -37.64 -34.56 12.35
C GLY A 41 -36.39 -33.71 12.18
N MET A 42 -36.40 -32.53 12.78
CA MET A 42 -35.19 -31.92 13.35
C MET A 42 -34.80 -32.67 14.64
N PRO A 43 -33.56 -33.15 14.80
CA PRO A 43 -33.02 -33.48 16.11
C PRO A 43 -32.68 -32.19 16.89
N PRO A 44 -32.79 -32.20 18.23
CA PRO A 44 -32.55 -31.02 19.05
C PRO A 44 -31.07 -30.63 19.08
N ALA A 45 -30.85 -29.32 19.21
CA ALA A 45 -29.56 -28.69 19.42
C ALA A 45 -28.86 -29.25 20.67
N VAL A 46 -27.65 -29.76 20.48
CA VAL A 46 -26.75 -30.12 21.59
C VAL A 46 -26.08 -28.84 22.08
N THR A 47 -26.57 -28.33 23.21
CA THR A 47 -25.93 -27.25 23.96
C THR A 47 -24.70 -27.82 24.65
N SER A 48 -23.52 -27.59 24.08
CA SER A 48 -22.24 -27.88 24.75
C SER A 48 -21.81 -26.67 25.58
N THR A 49 -21.74 -26.88 26.88
CA THR A 49 -21.24 -25.94 27.89
C THR A 49 -19.70 -25.99 27.86
N PRO A 50 -18.98 -24.87 27.70
CA PRO A 50 -17.54 -24.87 27.92
C PRO A 50 -17.24 -24.85 29.43
N THR A 51 -16.68 -25.95 29.92
CA THR A 51 -16.08 -26.03 31.25
C THR A 51 -14.82 -25.14 31.28
N ALA A 52 -14.89 -24.05 32.03
CA ALA A 52 -13.75 -23.23 32.38
C ALA A 52 -12.74 -24.06 33.19
N THR A 53 -11.56 -24.31 32.61
CA THR A 53 -10.42 -24.87 33.36
C THR A 53 -9.60 -23.70 33.90
N SER A 54 -9.56 -23.66 35.23
CA SER A 54 -8.88 -22.70 36.07
C SER A 54 -7.37 -22.67 35.84
N LEU A 55 -6.84 -21.44 35.75
CA LEU A 55 -5.43 -21.09 35.74
C LEU A 55 -4.76 -21.49 37.06
N GLN A 56 -3.58 -22.09 36.98
CA GLN A 56 -2.64 -22.16 38.09
C GLN A 56 -1.31 -21.50 37.66
N PRO A 57 -0.83 -20.46 38.37
CA PRO A 57 0.45 -19.82 38.08
C PRO A 57 1.60 -20.67 38.62
N SER A 58 2.59 -20.95 37.77
CA SER A 58 3.86 -21.53 38.21
C SER A 58 4.89 -20.42 38.39
N SER A 59 5.40 -20.32 39.61
CA SER A 59 6.35 -19.32 40.09
C SER A 59 7.74 -19.50 39.50
N THR A 60 8.30 -18.40 39.02
CA THR A 60 9.72 -18.18 38.70
C THR A 60 10.60 -18.30 39.95
N PRO A 61 11.85 -18.77 39.80
CA PRO A 61 12.95 -18.25 40.60
C PRO A 61 14.01 -17.55 39.74
N LEU A 62 14.38 -16.36 40.22
CA LEU A 62 15.47 -15.50 39.78
C LEU A 62 16.81 -16.00 40.36
N PRO A 63 17.92 -16.00 39.61
CA PRO A 63 19.24 -15.95 40.21
C PRO A 63 19.83 -14.54 40.12
N THR A 64 20.00 -13.97 41.32
CA THR A 64 20.87 -12.84 41.64
C THR A 64 22.33 -13.25 41.47
N GLY A 65 23.12 -12.42 40.76
CA GLY A 65 24.57 -12.56 40.66
C GLY A 65 25.22 -11.19 40.51
N THR A 66 25.46 -10.55 41.65
CA THR A 66 26.33 -9.38 41.79
C THR A 66 27.76 -9.87 41.98
N GLU A 67 28.69 -9.49 41.12
CA GLU A 67 30.11 -9.50 41.49
C GLU A 67 30.85 -8.32 40.85
N ALA A 68 31.46 -7.53 41.72
CA ALA A 68 32.32 -6.40 41.43
C ALA A 68 33.73 -6.72 41.94
N ALA A 69 34.74 -6.18 41.23
CA ALA A 69 36.19 -6.11 41.51
C ALA A 69 37.00 -6.79 40.39
N ALA A 70 38.14 -6.29 39.89
CA ALA A 70 39.06 -5.27 40.38
C ALA A 70 39.82 -4.63 39.20
N LEU A 71 40.29 -3.40 39.40
CA LEU A 71 41.32 -2.74 38.60
C LEU A 71 42.72 -3.23 39.01
N PRO A 72 43.63 -3.52 38.06
CA PRO A 72 45.05 -3.37 38.28
C PRO A 72 45.61 -2.16 37.53
N SER A 73 46.31 -1.33 38.31
CA SER A 73 47.19 -0.25 37.88
C SER A 73 48.51 -0.84 37.35
N ALA A 74 48.98 -0.38 36.18
CA ALA A 74 50.36 -0.56 35.75
C ALA A 74 50.83 0.62 34.88
N THR A 75 51.93 1.21 35.34
CA THR A 75 52.73 2.34 34.86
C THR A 75 53.41 2.06 33.51
N PRO A 76 53.75 3.08 32.68
CA PRO A 76 54.08 2.91 31.27
C PRO A 76 55.54 2.54 31.00
N GLY A 77 55.74 1.58 30.08
CA GLY A 77 57.03 1.29 29.45
C GLY A 77 57.08 1.87 28.05
N PHE A 78 57.94 2.87 27.84
CA PHE A 78 58.41 3.28 26.51
C PHE A 78 59.18 2.12 25.87
N MET A 79 58.83 1.69 24.65
CA MET A 79 59.79 1.29 23.61
C MET A 79 59.13 1.22 22.21
N ALA A 80 59.90 1.74 21.24
CA ALA A 80 59.94 1.41 19.81
C ALA A 80 58.72 1.72 18.92
N THR A 81 58.87 2.84 18.20
CA THR A 81 58.19 3.22 16.96
C THR A 81 58.28 2.11 15.91
N ALA A 82 57.18 1.39 15.68
CA ALA A 82 56.93 0.68 14.42
C ALA A 82 56.00 1.55 13.58
N SER A 83 56.44 1.89 12.37
CA SER A 83 55.67 2.65 11.39
C SER A 83 54.38 1.89 11.07
N PRO A 84 53.18 2.48 11.23
CA PRO A 84 51.96 1.83 10.78
C PRO A 84 51.96 1.80 9.25
N THR A 85 52.15 0.61 8.68
CA THR A 85 51.78 0.35 7.29
C THR A 85 50.28 0.57 7.19
N VAL A 86 49.89 1.70 6.59
CA VAL A 86 48.50 2.04 6.27
C VAL A 86 47.94 0.87 5.44
N PRO A 87 46.94 0.13 5.95
CA PRO A 87 46.24 -0.85 5.12
C PRO A 87 45.62 -0.09 3.95
N ALA A 88 45.86 -0.56 2.72
CA ALA A 88 45.22 -0.02 1.54
C ALA A 88 43.71 0.02 1.78
N THR A 89 43.15 1.22 1.78
CA THR A 89 41.71 1.44 1.80
C THR A 89 41.11 0.62 0.67
N ALA A 90 40.37 -0.43 1.02
CA ALA A 90 39.53 -1.12 0.07
C ALA A 90 38.52 -0.10 -0.42
N THR A 91 38.74 0.43 -1.61
CA THR A 91 37.74 1.20 -2.33
C THR A 91 36.60 0.23 -2.62
N HIS A 92 35.59 0.23 -1.74
CA HIS A 92 34.30 -0.31 -2.08
C HIS A 92 33.79 0.56 -3.24
N THR A 93 34.02 0.08 -4.46
CA THR A 93 33.32 0.57 -5.63
C THR A 93 31.86 0.27 -5.38
N ALA A 94 31.14 1.22 -4.78
CA ALA A 94 29.70 1.14 -4.63
C ALA A 94 29.14 0.94 -6.04
N THR A 95 28.61 -0.25 -6.31
CA THR A 95 27.83 -0.50 -7.51
C THR A 95 26.78 0.60 -7.57
N PRO A 96 26.68 1.38 -8.67
CA PRO A 96 25.68 2.43 -8.75
C PRO A 96 24.32 1.81 -8.50
N THR A 97 23.63 2.28 -7.46
CA THR A 97 22.26 1.89 -7.14
C THR A 97 21.44 2.01 -8.42
N PRO A 98 20.70 0.96 -8.83
CA PRO A 98 19.88 1.02 -10.04
C PRO A 98 18.97 2.24 -9.97
N ARG A 99 19.29 3.26 -10.76
CA ARG A 99 18.45 4.45 -10.89
C ARG A 99 17.38 4.08 -11.89
N GLY A 100 16.12 4.12 -11.47
CA GLY A 100 15.01 3.71 -12.30
C GLY A 100 14.81 4.63 -13.50
N ALA A 101 13.60 4.60 -14.06
CA ALA A 101 13.28 5.39 -15.22
C ALA A 101 13.08 6.89 -14.91
N LEU A 102 12.82 7.26 -13.66
CA LEU A 102 12.61 8.66 -13.26
C LEU A 102 13.92 9.47 -13.34
N THR A 103 13.81 10.77 -13.64
CA THR A 103 14.94 11.70 -13.48
C THR A 103 15.20 11.98 -12.00
N TRP A 104 16.38 12.50 -11.68
CA TRP A 104 16.71 12.86 -10.29
C TRP A 104 15.72 13.89 -9.71
N ASP A 105 15.34 14.90 -10.49
CA ASP A 105 14.35 15.89 -10.08
C ASP A 105 12.97 15.26 -9.83
N GLN A 106 12.59 14.24 -10.62
CA GLN A 106 11.34 13.50 -10.44
C GLN A 106 11.37 12.64 -9.17
N GLU A 107 12.48 11.93 -8.93
CA GLU A 107 12.68 11.13 -7.71
C GLU A 107 12.64 12.01 -6.45
N GLN A 108 13.35 13.15 -6.48
CA GLN A 108 13.35 14.10 -5.37
C GLN A 108 11.96 14.67 -5.11
N ARG A 109 11.25 15.13 -6.15
CA ARG A 109 9.89 15.64 -5.98
C ARG A 109 8.92 14.57 -5.49
N LEU A 110 9.01 13.34 -6.01
CA LEU A 110 8.19 12.23 -5.53
C LEU A 110 8.38 12.01 -4.03
N TYR A 111 9.63 12.01 -3.58
CA TYR A 111 9.95 11.88 -2.16
C TYR A 111 9.41 13.06 -1.34
N GLU A 112 9.77 14.29 -1.69
CA GLU A 112 9.37 15.50 -0.95
C GLU A 112 7.86 15.65 -0.88
N THR A 113 7.15 15.43 -2.00
CA THR A 113 5.70 15.42 -2.06
C THR A 113 5.10 14.35 -1.15
N SER A 114 5.66 13.13 -1.14
CA SER A 114 5.14 12.05 -0.30
C SER A 114 5.15 12.40 1.19
N LEU A 115 6.15 13.16 1.65
CA LEU A 115 6.26 13.57 3.05
C LEU A 115 5.17 14.56 3.49
N THR A 116 4.52 15.24 2.55
CA THR A 116 3.43 16.19 2.86
C THR A 116 2.15 15.49 3.33
N PHE A 117 2.02 14.18 3.08
CA PHE A 117 0.86 13.38 3.47
C PHE A 117 1.00 12.74 4.86
N LEU A 118 2.15 12.90 5.53
CA LEU A 118 2.37 12.29 6.84
C LEU A 118 1.36 12.81 7.87
N ALA A 119 0.80 11.88 8.64
CA ALA A 119 -0.15 12.16 9.69
C ALA A 119 0.09 11.20 10.85
N ASP A 120 0.50 11.72 12.00
CA ASP A 120 0.97 10.91 13.12
C ASP A 120 -0.14 10.32 14.00
N ASN A 121 -1.38 10.82 13.86
CA ASN A 121 -2.56 10.39 14.59
C ASN A 121 -3.79 10.22 13.67
N PRO A 122 -4.84 9.50 14.11
CA PRO A 122 -6.01 9.21 13.28
C PRO A 122 -6.82 10.44 12.85
N GLU A 123 -6.89 11.47 13.69
CA GLU A 123 -7.60 12.70 13.36
C GLU A 123 -6.91 13.43 12.21
N ASP A 124 -5.58 13.58 12.26
CA ASP A 124 -4.80 14.19 11.20
C ASP A 124 -4.83 13.34 9.91
N ALA A 125 -4.81 12.02 10.03
CA ALA A 125 -4.94 11.13 8.86
C ALA A 125 -6.28 11.35 8.16
N THR A 126 -7.36 11.51 8.95
CA THR A 126 -8.69 11.88 8.43
C THR A 126 -8.67 13.23 7.71
N LEU A 127 -7.98 14.24 8.25
CA LEU A 127 -7.84 15.54 7.61
C LEU A 127 -7.07 15.46 6.30
N VAL A 128 -5.97 14.71 6.25
CA VAL A 128 -5.19 14.51 5.01
C VAL A 128 -6.04 13.86 3.92
N VAL A 129 -6.73 12.76 4.23
CA VAL A 129 -7.52 12.06 3.21
C VAL A 129 -8.75 12.85 2.76
N ARG A 130 -9.32 13.70 3.64
CA ARG A 130 -10.46 14.55 3.31
C ARG A 130 -10.05 15.78 2.52
N ASP A 131 -9.11 16.57 3.03
CA ASP A 131 -8.88 17.94 2.57
C ASP A 131 -7.75 18.04 1.53
N GLN A 132 -6.74 17.17 1.62
CA GLN A 132 -5.60 17.19 0.70
C GLN A 132 -5.78 16.21 -0.46
N ILE A 133 -6.26 15.01 -0.19
CA ILE A 133 -6.49 13.99 -1.22
C ILE A 133 -7.84 14.18 -1.92
N ASP A 134 -8.84 14.75 -1.22
CA ASP A 134 -10.25 14.86 -1.67
C ASP A 134 -10.89 13.48 -1.90
N TYR A 135 -10.58 12.53 -1.01
CA TYR A 135 -11.07 11.14 -1.09
C TYR A 135 -12.40 10.93 -0.37
N LEU A 136 -12.63 11.53 0.81
CA LEU A 136 -13.83 11.28 1.63
C LEU A 136 -15.09 11.97 1.05
N GLN A 137 -15.70 11.31 0.07
CA GLN A 137 -16.93 11.69 -0.63
C GLN A 137 -18.18 11.02 -0.05
N SER A 138 -18.04 9.97 0.78
CA SER A 138 -19.17 9.28 1.43
C SER A 138 -18.87 8.81 2.86
N GLU A 139 -19.91 8.44 3.62
CA GLU A 139 -19.77 7.90 4.99
C GLU A 139 -19.15 6.50 5.05
N ALA A 140 -19.04 5.81 3.91
CA ALA A 140 -18.42 4.49 3.81
C ALA A 140 -16.90 4.55 3.59
N GLU A 141 -16.34 5.75 3.49
CA GLU A 141 -14.94 6.00 3.21
C GLU A 141 -14.25 6.51 4.48
N ASP A 142 -13.06 5.98 4.75
CA ASP A 142 -12.26 6.33 5.90
C ASP A 142 -10.76 6.04 5.63
N PRO A 143 -9.83 6.54 6.43
CA PRO A 143 -8.40 6.35 6.22
C PRO A 143 -7.93 4.89 6.10
N SER A 144 -8.67 3.91 6.61
CA SER A 144 -8.35 2.48 6.50
C SER A 144 -8.40 1.97 5.05
N LEU A 145 -9.22 2.59 4.20
CA LEU A 145 -9.43 2.20 2.80
C LEU A 145 -8.73 3.13 1.81
N ALA A 146 -7.92 4.07 2.30
CA ALA A 146 -7.34 5.15 1.51
C ALA A 146 -5.98 4.80 0.84
N CYS A 147 -5.48 3.56 0.94
CA CYS A 147 -4.16 3.18 0.40
C CYS A 147 -3.97 3.53 -1.10
N GLY A 148 -4.96 3.17 -1.93
CA GLY A 148 -4.97 3.50 -3.36
C GLY A 148 -5.04 5.00 -3.63
N PRO A 149 -6.04 5.72 -3.07
CA PRO A 149 -6.12 7.18 -3.17
C PRO A 149 -4.86 7.91 -2.70
N ILE A 150 -4.23 7.48 -1.61
CA ILE A 150 -2.95 8.04 -1.12
C ILE A 150 -1.85 7.83 -2.16
N ALA A 151 -1.65 6.60 -2.65
CA ALA A 151 -0.62 6.29 -3.63
C ALA A 151 -0.81 7.07 -4.95
N ALA A 152 -2.05 7.20 -5.42
CA ALA A 152 -2.39 7.97 -6.60
C ALA A 152 -2.17 9.48 -6.40
N ALA A 153 -2.56 10.03 -5.24
CA ALA A 153 -2.35 11.44 -4.91
C ALA A 153 -0.87 11.80 -4.83
N ILE A 154 -0.04 10.93 -4.24
CA ILE A 154 1.42 11.12 -4.20
C ILE A 154 1.99 11.24 -5.62
N LEU A 155 1.62 10.32 -6.51
CA LEU A 155 2.08 10.36 -7.91
C LEU A 155 1.56 11.58 -8.69
N ARG A 156 0.28 11.94 -8.49
CA ARG A 156 -0.35 13.13 -9.09
C ARG A 156 0.37 14.41 -8.66
N ASP A 157 0.55 14.60 -7.35
CA ASP A 157 1.11 15.82 -6.78
C ASP A 157 2.62 15.93 -7.03
N ALA A 158 3.30 14.81 -7.29
CA ALA A 158 4.68 14.78 -7.77
C ALA A 158 4.80 15.13 -9.27
N GLY A 159 3.68 15.26 -9.98
CA GLY A 159 3.62 15.51 -11.42
C GLY A 159 3.87 14.28 -12.29
N LEU A 160 3.79 13.07 -11.72
CA LEU A 160 3.98 11.79 -12.44
C LEU A 160 2.67 11.21 -12.97
N LEU A 161 1.53 11.70 -12.49
CA LEU A 161 0.21 11.49 -13.09
C LEU A 161 -0.40 12.85 -13.51
N PRO A 162 -1.36 12.85 -14.45
CA PRO A 162 -2.07 14.06 -14.84
C PRO A 162 -2.68 14.81 -13.64
N PRO A 163 -2.72 16.15 -13.62
CA PRO A 163 -3.25 16.91 -12.49
C PRO A 163 -4.75 16.70 -12.27
N ASP A 164 -5.49 16.24 -13.27
CA ASP A 164 -6.91 15.87 -13.23
C ASP A 164 -7.14 14.39 -12.90
N THR A 165 -6.12 13.68 -12.40
CA THR A 165 -6.24 12.28 -11.96
C THR A 165 -7.32 12.13 -10.91
N ASP A 166 -8.30 11.29 -11.21
CA ASP A 166 -9.33 10.83 -10.28
C ASP A 166 -8.74 9.82 -9.30
N VAL A 167 -8.30 10.32 -8.15
CA VAL A 167 -7.73 9.49 -7.07
C VAL A 167 -8.78 8.57 -6.42
N HIS A 168 -10.08 8.90 -6.49
CA HIS A 168 -11.15 8.05 -5.99
C HIS A 168 -11.29 6.78 -6.83
N GLY A 169 -10.94 6.84 -8.12
CA GLY A 169 -10.84 5.66 -8.99
C GLY A 169 -9.86 4.56 -8.51
N PHE A 170 -9.00 4.88 -7.54
CA PHE A 170 -8.09 3.94 -6.89
C PHE A 170 -8.65 3.35 -5.59
N TRP A 171 -9.82 3.80 -5.12
CA TRP A 171 -10.51 3.21 -3.97
C TRP A 171 -11.10 1.85 -4.34
N LEU A 172 -10.79 0.82 -3.55
CA LEU A 172 -11.19 -0.58 -3.80
C LEU A 172 -10.83 -1.08 -5.21
N LEU A 173 -9.81 -0.48 -5.82
CA LEU A 173 -9.28 -0.92 -7.11
C LEU A 173 -8.81 -2.38 -6.95
N ASP A 174 -9.19 -3.25 -7.88
CA ASP A 174 -8.77 -4.65 -7.93
C ASP A 174 -8.35 -4.98 -9.37
N PRO A 175 -7.06 -5.24 -9.66
CA PRO A 175 -6.58 -5.50 -11.03
C PRO A 175 -7.25 -6.70 -11.71
N ARG A 176 -7.89 -7.59 -10.94
CA ARG A 176 -8.65 -8.75 -11.45
C ARG A 176 -9.98 -8.31 -12.09
N LEU A 177 -10.50 -7.15 -11.72
CA LEU A 177 -11.77 -6.62 -12.24
C LEU A 177 -11.56 -5.80 -13.51
N ARG A 178 -12.45 -5.99 -14.50
CA ARG A 178 -12.34 -5.28 -15.78
C ARG A 178 -12.45 -3.77 -15.64
N THR A 179 -13.27 -3.28 -14.70
CA THR A 179 -13.44 -1.85 -14.43
C THR A 179 -12.16 -1.22 -13.91
N SER A 180 -11.48 -1.88 -12.98
CA SER A 180 -10.19 -1.44 -12.44
C SER A 180 -9.06 -1.50 -13.48
N GLN A 181 -9.08 -2.48 -14.39
CA GLN A 181 -8.13 -2.50 -15.50
C GLN A 181 -8.23 -1.26 -16.40
N ILE A 182 -9.44 -0.70 -16.59
CA ILE A 182 -9.60 0.54 -17.36
C ILE A 182 -8.90 1.71 -16.66
N VAL A 183 -9.04 1.81 -15.33
CA VAL A 183 -8.34 2.81 -14.52
C VAL A 183 -6.82 2.65 -14.65
N LEU A 184 -6.32 1.43 -14.47
CA LEU A 184 -4.89 1.11 -14.57
C LEU A 184 -4.33 1.37 -15.97
N GLU A 185 -5.05 0.99 -17.04
CA GLU A 185 -4.62 1.26 -18.42
C GLU A 185 -4.65 2.75 -18.76
N THR A 186 -5.53 3.52 -18.12
CA THR A 186 -5.62 4.99 -18.30
C THR A 186 -4.40 5.69 -17.69
N TYR A 187 -4.05 5.36 -16.45
CA TYR A 187 -2.97 6.05 -15.72
C TYR A 187 -1.59 5.41 -15.92
N PHE A 188 -1.53 4.09 -16.10
CA PHE A 188 -0.32 3.29 -16.32
C PHE A 188 -0.36 2.56 -17.68
N PRO A 189 -0.48 3.26 -18.82
CA PRO A 189 -0.58 2.60 -20.12
C PRO A 189 0.68 1.78 -20.44
N LYS A 190 0.50 0.61 -21.07
CA LYS A 190 1.56 -0.37 -21.34
C LYS A 190 2.68 0.15 -22.25
N GLU A 191 2.42 1.22 -23.00
CA GLU A 191 3.41 1.90 -23.82
C GLU A 191 4.40 2.72 -22.98
N ARG A 192 4.03 3.09 -21.75
CA ARG A 192 4.85 3.90 -20.83
C ARG A 192 5.25 3.16 -19.56
N TYR A 193 4.56 2.07 -19.23
CA TYR A 193 4.81 1.29 -18.03
C TYR A 193 4.98 -0.20 -18.36
N ALA A 194 5.98 -0.83 -17.76
CA ALA A 194 6.06 -2.27 -17.68
C ALA A 194 5.06 -2.77 -16.64
N TRP A 195 4.27 -3.78 -17.01
CA TRP A 195 3.33 -4.45 -16.14
C TRP A 195 3.88 -5.82 -15.79
N TYR A 196 4.12 -6.04 -14.50
CA TYR A 196 4.53 -7.33 -13.97
C TYR A 196 3.43 -7.88 -13.09
N GLN A 197 3.14 -9.17 -13.26
CA GLN A 197 2.34 -9.93 -12.32
C GLN A 197 3.26 -10.97 -11.69
N ILE A 198 3.47 -10.84 -10.39
CA ILE A 198 4.44 -11.64 -9.64
C ILE A 198 3.66 -12.44 -8.60
N PRO A 199 3.40 -13.74 -8.85
CA PRO A 199 2.61 -14.58 -7.93
C PRO A 199 3.41 -15.04 -6.70
N THR A 200 4.62 -14.52 -6.51
CA THR A 200 5.51 -14.86 -5.40
C THR A 200 5.29 -13.89 -4.26
N SER A 201 5.06 -14.42 -3.05
CA SER A 201 4.94 -13.64 -1.82
C SER A 201 6.08 -12.64 -1.67
N THR A 202 5.80 -11.44 -1.15
CA THR A 202 6.80 -10.37 -1.01
C THR A 202 8.00 -10.79 -0.16
N ILE A 203 7.82 -11.66 0.86
CA ILE A 203 8.93 -12.15 1.69
C ILE A 203 9.74 -13.30 1.05
N GLN A 204 9.25 -13.85 -0.06
CA GLN A 204 9.93 -14.90 -0.82
C GLN A 204 10.55 -14.39 -2.11
N PHE A 205 10.15 -13.19 -2.55
CA PHE A 205 10.63 -12.59 -3.78
C PHE A 205 12.05 -12.04 -3.61
N ASP A 206 12.91 -12.26 -4.62
CA ASP A 206 14.29 -11.81 -4.60
C ASP A 206 14.41 -10.35 -5.07
N PHE A 207 14.23 -9.43 -4.14
CA PHE A 207 14.42 -8.00 -4.39
C PHE A 207 15.90 -7.60 -4.57
N ASN A 208 16.89 -8.47 -4.33
CA ASN A 208 18.27 -8.18 -4.73
C ASN A 208 18.43 -8.36 -6.24
N ALA A 209 17.85 -9.42 -6.81
CA ALA A 209 17.87 -9.67 -8.25
C ALA A 209 16.94 -8.73 -9.03
N PHE A 210 15.81 -8.34 -8.42
CA PHE A 210 14.84 -7.43 -9.02
C PHE A 210 14.42 -6.36 -7.99
N PRO A 211 15.25 -5.33 -7.77
CA PRO A 211 14.95 -4.30 -6.80
C PRO A 211 13.73 -3.47 -7.22
N LEU A 212 12.97 -3.04 -6.22
CA LEU A 212 12.00 -1.96 -6.39
C LEU A 212 12.72 -0.64 -6.67
N LEU A 213 12.09 0.22 -7.46
CA LEU A 213 12.63 1.50 -7.92
C LEU A 213 11.64 2.61 -7.56
N ALA A 214 12.14 3.84 -7.37
CA ALA A 214 11.27 4.99 -7.13
C ALA A 214 10.26 5.17 -8.29
N GLY A 215 9.00 5.42 -7.94
CA GLY A 215 7.88 5.52 -8.88
C GLY A 215 7.22 4.19 -9.27
N ASP A 216 7.73 3.06 -8.80
CA ASP A 216 7.02 1.78 -8.89
C ASP A 216 5.69 1.88 -8.13
N PHE A 217 4.57 1.61 -8.81
CA PHE A 217 3.25 1.44 -8.18
C PHE A 217 2.99 -0.06 -8.01
N LEU A 218 2.57 -0.47 -6.83
CA LEU A 218 2.33 -1.88 -6.49
C LEU A 218 0.90 -2.11 -6.01
N TYR A 219 0.35 -3.24 -6.42
CA TYR A 219 -0.85 -3.83 -5.84
C TYR A 219 -0.46 -5.13 -5.12
N LEU A 220 -0.61 -5.17 -3.79
CA LEU A 220 -0.26 -6.31 -2.96
C LEU A 220 -1.49 -7.18 -2.74
N TYR A 221 -1.41 -8.43 -3.19
CA TYR A 221 -2.51 -9.39 -3.05
C TYR A 221 -2.52 -10.03 -1.66
N ALA A 222 -3.71 -10.24 -1.14
CA ALA A 222 -3.91 -11.00 0.08
C ALA A 222 -3.66 -12.49 -0.19
N GLY A 223 -3.14 -13.21 0.81
CA GLY A 223 -2.89 -14.64 0.72
C GLY A 223 -4.13 -15.51 0.91
N ASN A 224 -4.05 -16.77 0.44
CA ASN A 224 -5.12 -17.77 0.54
C ASN A 224 -5.43 -18.23 1.98
N TYR A 225 -4.66 -17.80 2.98
CA TYR A 225 -4.81 -18.22 4.38
C TYR A 225 -5.76 -17.31 5.19
N GLY A 226 -6.82 -16.81 4.55
CA GLY A 226 -7.79 -15.91 5.19
C GLY A 226 -7.38 -14.44 5.19
N GLY A 227 -6.47 -14.03 4.30
CA GLY A 227 -6.17 -12.62 4.10
C GLY A 227 -7.34 -11.92 3.42
N THR A 228 -7.87 -10.86 4.03
CA THR A 228 -8.89 -9.97 3.45
C THR A 228 -8.35 -8.59 3.11
N PHE A 229 -7.03 -8.40 3.23
CA PHE A 229 -6.38 -7.10 3.15
C PHE A 229 -5.43 -7.05 1.96
N GLU A 230 -5.88 -6.39 0.89
CA GLU A 230 -5.07 -6.01 -0.26
C GLU A 230 -4.63 -4.57 -0.08
N HIS A 231 -3.47 -4.20 -0.63
CA HIS A 231 -2.87 -2.91 -0.33
C HIS A 231 -2.19 -2.32 -1.55
N MET A 232 -2.39 -1.02 -1.78
CA MET A 232 -1.76 -0.27 -2.87
C MET A 232 -0.72 0.68 -2.31
N ILE A 233 0.46 0.69 -2.92
CA ILE A 233 1.56 1.56 -2.52
C ILE A 233 2.30 2.11 -3.74
N VAL A 234 3.01 3.21 -3.53
CA VAL A 234 4.04 3.70 -4.44
C VAL A 234 5.38 3.70 -3.72
N VAL A 235 6.44 3.30 -4.41
CA VAL A 235 7.81 3.41 -3.89
C VAL A 235 8.23 4.87 -4.01
N THR A 236 8.31 5.57 -2.89
CA THR A 236 8.55 7.03 -2.85
C THR A 236 10.02 7.37 -2.96
N ARG A 237 10.90 6.49 -2.43
CA ARG A 237 12.35 6.58 -2.60
C ARG A 237 13.02 5.21 -2.41
N VAL A 238 14.23 5.11 -2.96
CA VAL A 238 15.18 4.04 -2.67
C VAL A 238 16.47 4.71 -2.20
N ASP A 239 17.01 4.29 -1.06
CA ASP A 239 18.24 4.88 -0.55
C ASP A 239 19.50 4.27 -1.17
N GLU A 240 20.66 4.82 -0.81
CA GLU A 240 21.97 4.41 -1.34
C GLU A 240 22.28 2.93 -1.10
N THR A 241 21.68 2.33 -0.06
CA THR A 241 21.85 0.91 0.29
C THR A 241 20.84 -0.01 -0.39
N GLY A 242 19.94 0.55 -1.21
CA GLY A 242 18.92 -0.20 -1.94
C GLY A 242 17.65 -0.48 -1.13
N ARG A 243 17.49 0.11 0.05
CA ARG A 243 16.27 -0.04 0.85
C ARG A 243 15.16 0.79 0.21
N ALA A 244 14.02 0.17 -0.05
CA ALA A 244 12.86 0.84 -0.65
C ALA A 244 11.90 1.33 0.42
N TYR A 245 11.28 2.48 0.20
CA TYR A 245 10.34 3.11 1.13
C TYR A 245 9.04 3.49 0.44
N THR A 246 7.98 3.60 1.23
CA THR A 246 6.67 4.10 0.81
C THR A 246 6.09 5.04 1.86
N VAL A 247 5.13 5.87 1.48
CA VAL A 247 4.24 6.57 2.41
C VAL A 247 2.83 6.02 2.18
N THR A 248 2.22 5.46 3.22
CA THR A 248 0.90 4.82 3.13
C THR A 248 0.17 4.88 4.46
N ASN A 249 -1.12 4.54 4.46
CA ASN A 249 -1.89 4.38 5.68
C ASN A 249 -1.47 3.09 6.41
N LEU A 250 -1.24 3.21 7.72
CA LEU A 250 -0.85 2.12 8.60
C LEU A 250 -1.81 2.06 9.78
N HIS A 251 -2.22 0.86 10.17
CA HIS A 251 -2.97 0.71 11.41
C HIS A 251 -2.06 0.71 12.64
N THR A 252 -2.51 1.40 13.68
CA THR A 252 -1.93 1.42 15.03
C THR A 252 -3.02 1.13 16.06
N GLU A 253 -2.66 0.90 17.32
CA GLU A 253 -3.65 0.67 18.40
C GLU A 253 -4.68 1.81 18.54
N GLU A 254 -4.33 3.03 18.13
CA GLU A 254 -5.16 4.23 18.22
C GLU A 254 -6.05 4.43 16.98
N GLY A 255 -5.72 3.78 15.87
CA GLY A 255 -6.39 3.92 14.58
C GLY A 255 -5.42 4.00 13.40
N PHE A 256 -5.90 4.44 12.25
CA PHE A 256 -5.09 4.56 11.03
C PHE A 256 -4.34 5.89 10.97
N VAL A 257 -3.04 5.82 10.74
CA VAL A 257 -2.11 6.94 10.58
C VAL A 257 -1.50 6.89 9.18
N ILE A 258 -0.81 7.94 8.72
CA ILE A 258 -0.07 7.93 7.45
C ILE A 258 1.42 8.12 7.74
N ARG A 259 2.24 7.12 7.42
CA ARG A 259 3.66 7.10 7.79
C ARG A 259 4.55 6.68 6.63
N GLU A 260 5.80 7.14 6.67
CA GLU A 260 6.86 6.58 5.84
C GLU A 260 7.31 5.24 6.42
N LEU A 261 7.34 4.20 5.60
CA LEU A 261 7.69 2.84 5.98
C LEU A 261 8.78 2.31 5.04
N MET A 262 9.80 1.68 5.63
CA MET A 262 10.76 0.90 4.87
C MET A 262 10.12 -0.43 4.47
N LEU A 263 10.02 -0.70 3.18
CA LEU A 263 9.39 -1.91 2.65
C LEU A 263 10.24 -3.16 2.92
N TYR A 264 11.53 -3.07 2.62
CA TYR A 264 12.51 -4.13 2.87
C TYR A 264 13.94 -3.56 2.92
N ASP A 265 14.85 -4.32 3.54
CA ASP A 265 16.29 -4.10 3.48
C ASP A 265 17.00 -5.25 2.72
N PRO A 266 17.61 -5.01 1.54
CA PRO A 266 18.30 -6.06 0.79
C PRO A 266 19.48 -6.69 1.54
N ALA A 267 20.10 -5.95 2.47
CA ALA A 267 21.22 -6.41 3.29
C ALA A 267 20.76 -7.17 4.55
N GLN A 268 19.49 -7.03 4.94
CA GLN A 268 18.91 -7.64 6.14
C GLN A 268 17.55 -8.30 5.83
N PRO A 269 17.54 -9.50 5.24
CA PRO A 269 16.32 -10.29 5.07
C PRO A 269 15.60 -10.48 6.41
N GLY A 270 14.28 -10.32 6.42
CA GLY A 270 13.46 -10.34 7.63
C GLY A 270 13.11 -8.96 8.18
N VAL A 271 13.71 -7.88 7.66
CA VAL A 271 13.46 -6.51 8.12
C VAL A 271 12.67 -5.71 7.09
N GLY A 272 11.63 -5.01 7.56
CA GLY A 272 10.81 -4.09 6.77
C GLY A 272 9.33 -4.47 6.76
N GLN A 273 8.52 -3.55 6.25
CA GLN A 273 7.07 -3.61 6.31
C GLN A 273 6.48 -4.83 5.57
N PHE A 274 7.14 -5.33 4.52
CA PHE A 274 6.72 -6.57 3.85
C PHE A 274 6.77 -7.79 4.78
N TYR A 275 7.72 -7.83 5.71
CA TYR A 275 7.78 -8.91 6.71
C TYR A 275 6.74 -8.68 7.82
N ASP A 276 6.58 -7.43 8.27
CA ASP A 276 5.62 -7.09 9.32
C ASP A 276 4.19 -7.41 8.88
N TRP A 277 3.78 -7.03 7.68
CA TRP A 277 2.45 -7.34 7.13
C TRP A 277 2.14 -8.84 7.03
N LEU A 278 3.16 -9.69 6.96
CA LEU A 278 3.01 -11.14 6.94
C LEU A 278 3.22 -11.79 8.30
N ASN A 279 3.52 -11.00 9.33
CA ASN A 279 3.61 -11.47 10.70
C ASN A 279 2.20 -11.66 11.29
N ARG A 280 1.81 -12.93 11.46
CA ARG A 280 0.50 -13.30 12.02
C ARG A 280 0.27 -12.81 13.43
N GLU A 281 1.30 -12.68 14.25
CA GLU A 281 1.16 -12.21 15.64
C GLU A 281 0.78 -10.73 15.68
N LEU A 282 1.22 -9.95 14.68
CA LEU A 282 0.92 -8.53 14.56
C LEU A 282 -0.39 -8.27 13.78
N ASN A 283 -0.68 -9.10 12.78
CA ASN A 283 -1.72 -8.82 11.78
C ASN A 283 -2.85 -9.86 11.72
N SER A 284 -3.02 -10.69 12.75
CA SER A 284 -4.08 -11.72 12.78
C SER A 284 -5.51 -11.18 12.58
N TRP A 285 -5.71 -9.88 12.78
CA TRP A 285 -7.03 -9.24 12.76
C TRP A 285 -7.28 -8.39 11.50
N LEU A 286 -6.24 -7.92 10.79
CA LEU A 286 -6.36 -7.26 9.47
C LEU A 286 -6.29 -8.26 8.32
N GLY A 287 -5.45 -9.28 8.45
CA GLY A 287 -5.04 -10.15 7.36
C GLY A 287 -3.61 -9.88 6.91
N MET A 288 -3.13 -10.74 6.01
CA MET A 288 -1.75 -10.75 5.53
C MET A 288 -1.70 -10.26 4.08
N THR A 289 -1.17 -9.05 3.87
CA THR A 289 -1.03 -8.45 2.53
C THR A 289 0.34 -8.76 1.92
N GLY A 290 0.38 -9.02 0.62
CA GLY A 290 1.60 -9.40 -0.11
C GLY A 290 1.90 -10.91 -0.12
N ASP A 291 1.14 -11.73 0.62
CA ASP A 291 1.31 -13.19 0.64
C ASP A 291 0.86 -13.84 -0.68
N GLY A 292 -0.16 -13.26 -1.33
CA GLY A 292 -0.64 -13.68 -2.64
C GLY A 292 0.25 -13.24 -3.81
N GLY A 293 1.36 -12.55 -3.52
CA GLY A 293 2.19 -11.87 -4.50
C GLY A 293 1.73 -10.45 -4.76
N PHE A 294 2.15 -9.89 -5.89
CA PHE A 294 1.88 -8.49 -6.23
C PHE A 294 1.88 -8.25 -7.73
N ASP A 295 1.13 -7.23 -8.15
CA ASP A 295 1.33 -6.61 -9.44
C ASP A 295 2.18 -5.35 -9.29
N LEU A 296 2.99 -5.06 -10.31
CA LEU A 296 3.90 -3.93 -10.34
C LEU A 296 3.77 -3.19 -11.68
N TRP A 297 3.61 -1.87 -11.59
CA TRP A 297 3.64 -0.94 -12.71
C TRP A 297 4.87 -0.05 -12.60
N ARG A 298 5.82 -0.27 -13.50
CA ARG A 298 7.12 0.42 -13.50
C ARG A 298 7.25 1.35 -14.70
N PRO A 299 7.58 2.64 -14.53
CA PRO A 299 7.86 3.51 -15.66
C PRO A 299 8.98 2.95 -16.55
N LEU A 300 8.80 2.99 -17.87
CA LEU A 300 9.80 2.51 -18.86
C LEU A 300 10.84 3.57 -19.22
N ALA A 301 10.49 4.83 -19.05
CA ALA A 301 11.27 6.03 -19.32
C ALA A 301 10.79 7.14 -18.37
N PRO A 302 11.49 8.29 -18.27
CA PRO A 302 10.98 9.43 -17.51
C PRO A 302 9.53 9.73 -17.89
N VAL A 303 8.65 9.72 -16.90
CA VAL A 303 7.22 9.97 -17.13
C VAL A 303 7.05 11.44 -17.57
N GLN A 304 6.00 11.72 -18.33
CA GLN A 304 5.64 13.11 -18.64
C GLN A 304 5.53 13.91 -17.34
N ASP A 305 6.30 14.99 -17.27
CA ASP A 305 6.35 15.86 -16.10
C ASP A 305 5.24 16.90 -16.19
N TYR A 306 4.16 16.69 -15.45
CA TYR A 306 3.04 17.62 -15.39
C TYR A 306 3.30 18.81 -14.46
N ALA A 307 4.41 18.83 -13.71
CA ALA A 307 4.80 19.97 -12.88
C ALA A 307 5.42 21.12 -13.70
N VAL A 308 5.86 20.85 -14.92
CA VAL A 308 6.44 21.85 -15.82
C VAL A 308 5.35 22.32 -16.80
N PRO A 309 4.96 23.61 -16.80
CA PRO A 309 4.03 24.13 -17.79
C PRO A 309 4.59 23.87 -19.19
N THR A 310 3.82 23.19 -20.04
CA THR A 310 4.18 23.06 -21.46
C THR A 310 4.10 24.46 -22.07
N GLY A 311 5.26 25.12 -22.22
CA GLY A 311 5.35 26.40 -22.89
C GLY A 311 4.90 26.27 -24.33
N HIS A 312 3.68 26.74 -24.60
CA HIS A 312 3.17 27.04 -25.93
C HIS A 312 2.94 28.55 -26.04
#